data_AF-A0A0G1XS19-F1
#
_entry.id   AF-A0A0G1XS19-F1
#
_cell.length_a   1.000
_cell.length_b   1.000
_cell.length_c   1.000
_cell.angle_alpha   90.00
_cell.angle_beta   90.00
_cell.angle_gamma   90.00
#
_symmetry.space_group_name_H-M   'P 1'
#
loop_
_entity.id
_entity.type
_entity.pdbx_description
1 polymer ?
#
loop_
_entity_poly.entity_id
_entity_poly.type
_entity_poly.pdbx_seq_one_letter_code
_entity_poly.pdbx_strand_id
1 'polypeptide(L)'
;MHFLRHIALFLASIALPQSAFAAAPKNFLQLAGELINILNLATLTLIIAGFVVYFWGISINILKFEDDPEKRKAYFFWGLLVLFVMVSIWGIIGLLQNYWRRKSCRKNGDSLELLRNWG
;
A
#
# COMPACT_ATOMS: atom_id res chain seq x y z
N MET A 1 3.44 -32.62 3.98
CA MET A 1 4.28 -31.87 4.96
C MET A 1 4.60 -30.43 4.53
N HIS A 2 4.26 -29.97 3.31
CA HIS A 2 4.47 -28.55 2.91
C HIS A 2 3.49 -27.56 3.57
N PHE A 3 2.23 -27.97 3.79
CA PHE A 3 1.18 -27.12 4.35
C PHE A 3 1.46 -26.65 5.78
N LEU A 4 2.03 -27.52 6.64
CA LEU A 4 2.44 -27.16 8.00
C LEU A 4 3.59 -26.13 8.02
N ARG A 5 4.49 -26.19 7.03
CA ARG A 5 5.61 -25.24 6.91
C ARG A 5 5.12 -23.84 6.51
N HIS A 6 4.12 -23.77 5.63
CA HIS A 6 3.49 -22.50 5.27
C HIS A 6 2.69 -21.90 6.44
N ILE A 7 2.00 -22.74 7.22
CA ILE A 7 1.30 -22.31 8.45
C ILE A 7 2.29 -21.80 9.50
N ALA A 8 3.39 -22.51 9.75
CA ALA A 8 4.40 -22.09 10.70
C ALA A 8 5.10 -20.78 10.29
N LEU A 9 5.35 -20.58 8.99
CA LEU A 9 5.91 -19.33 8.47
C LEU A 9 4.91 -18.16 8.55
N PHE A 10 3.61 -18.41 8.32
CA PHE A 10 2.56 -17.41 8.53
C PHE A 10 2.46 -17.00 9.99
N LEU A 11 2.47 -17.98 10.91
CA LEU A 11 2.42 -17.76 12.36
C LEU A 11 3.66 -17.01 12.87
N ALA A 12 4.84 -17.32 12.33
CA ALA A 12 6.07 -16.60 12.62
C ALA A 12 6.04 -15.15 12.12
N SER A 13 5.40 -14.87 10.97
CA SER A 13 5.23 -13.50 10.48
C SER A 13 4.26 -12.67 11.35
N ILE A 14 3.27 -13.32 11.94
CA ILE A 14 2.33 -12.71 12.90
C ILE A 14 3.01 -12.40 14.25
N ALA A 15 4.12 -13.06 14.58
CA ALA A 15 4.90 -12.80 15.79
C ALA A 15 5.90 -11.64 15.64
N LEU A 16 6.25 -11.22 14.42
CA LEU A 16 7.21 -10.15 14.17
C LEU A 16 6.77 -8.73 14.58
N PRO A 17 5.48 -8.33 14.64
CA PRO A 17 5.09 -6.99 15.06
C PRO A 17 4.79 -6.90 16.56
N GLN A 18 5.25 -7.84 17.40
CA GLN A 18 5.09 -7.70 18.85
C GLN A 18 5.96 -6.58 19.44
N SER A 19 7.05 -6.21 18.77
CA SER A 19 7.91 -5.07 19.14
C SER A 19 7.32 -3.70 18.83
N ALA A 20 6.28 -3.62 18.00
CA ALA A 20 5.60 -2.36 17.67
C ALA A 20 4.71 -1.84 18.82
N PHE A 21 4.33 -2.69 19.78
CA PHE A 21 3.43 -2.33 20.87
C PHE A 21 4.16 -1.87 22.16
N ALA A 22 5.51 -1.84 22.18
CA ALA A 22 6.27 -1.53 23.39
C ALA A 22 6.44 -0.03 23.69
N ALA A 23 6.23 0.84 22.71
CA ALA A 23 6.30 2.30 22.89
C ALA A 23 4.88 2.88 22.91
N ALA A 24 4.29 3.04 24.10
CA ALA A 24 3.02 3.74 24.22
C ALA A 24 3.19 5.20 23.74
N PRO A 25 2.47 5.64 22.70
CA PRO A 25 2.61 6.98 22.15
C PRO A 25 2.09 8.02 23.15
N LYS A 26 2.86 9.07 23.37
CA LYS A 26 2.61 10.06 24.43
C LYS A 26 1.68 11.19 24.01
N ASN A 27 1.39 11.31 22.71
CA ASN A 27 0.60 12.40 22.12
C ASN A 27 -0.27 11.90 20.95
N PHE A 28 -1.41 12.56 20.68
CA PHE A 28 -2.30 12.25 19.55
C PHE A 28 -1.60 12.30 18.18
N LEU A 29 -0.61 13.18 18.01
CA LEU A 29 0.19 13.25 16.79
C LEU A 29 1.08 12.02 16.58
N GLN A 30 1.63 11.43 17.65
CA GLN A 30 2.41 10.19 17.54
C GLN A 30 1.51 9.01 17.17
N LEU A 31 0.35 8.90 17.82
CA LEU A 31 -0.67 7.90 17.50
C LEU A 31 -1.07 7.93 16.01
N ALA A 32 -1.39 9.13 15.50
CA ALA A 32 -1.77 9.29 14.11
C ALA A 32 -0.62 8.97 13.14
N GLY A 33 0.61 9.37 13.47
CA GLY A 33 1.80 9.07 12.67
C GLY A 33 2.10 7.58 12.58
N GLU A 34 2.02 6.86 13.70
CA GLU A 34 2.19 5.40 13.75
C GLU A 34 1.10 4.67 12.96
N LEU A 35 -0.17 5.10 13.10
CA LEU A 35 -1.27 4.52 12.36
C LEU A 35 -1.10 4.70 10.84
N ILE A 36 -0.71 5.89 10.39
CA ILE A 36 -0.44 6.16 8.98
C ILE A 36 0.70 5.27 8.47
N ASN A 37 1.74 5.06 9.27
CA ASN A 37 2.87 4.21 8.90
C ASN A 37 2.45 2.74 8.74
N ILE A 38 1.66 2.22 9.68
CA ILE A 38 1.12 0.86 9.63
C ILE A 38 0.20 0.70 8.42
N LEU A 39 -0.69 1.66 8.17
CA LEU A 39 -1.59 1.62 7.01
C LEU A 39 -0.81 1.64 5.70
N ASN A 40 0.24 2.47 5.57
CA ASN A 40 1.08 2.49 4.37
C ASN A 40 1.78 1.14 4.14
N LEU A 41 2.34 0.53 5.18
CA LEU A 41 2.98 -0.78 5.10
C LEU A 41 1.96 -1.87 4.73
N ALA A 42 0.78 -1.84 5.35
CA ALA A 42 -0.30 -2.78 5.10
C ALA A 42 -0.83 -2.65 3.66
N THR A 43 -1.08 -1.44 3.17
CA THR A 43 -1.53 -1.22 1.78
C THR A 43 -0.50 -1.73 0.79
N LEU A 44 0.79 -1.43 0.98
CA LEU A 44 1.86 -1.93 0.10
C LEU A 44 1.90 -3.47 0.09
N THR A 45 1.77 -4.08 1.27
CA THR A 45 1.74 -5.55 1.41
C THR A 45 0.52 -6.16 0.71
N LEU A 46 -0.66 -5.54 0.86
CA LEU A 46 -1.90 -5.98 0.22
C LEU A 46 -1.83 -5.86 -1.30
N ILE A 47 -1.19 -4.83 -1.84
CA ILE A 47 -0.98 -4.68 -3.29
C ILE A 47 -0.16 -5.87 -3.81
N ILE A 48 0.99 -6.15 -3.18
CA ILE A 48 1.87 -7.26 -3.60
C ILE A 48 1.13 -8.60 -3.50
N ALA A 49 0.48 -8.85 -2.36
CA ALA A 49 -0.31 -10.07 -2.16
C ALA A 49 -1.45 -10.18 -3.17
N GLY A 50 -2.13 -9.07 -3.48
CA GLY A 50 -3.20 -9.00 -4.47
C GLY A 50 -2.73 -9.36 -5.87
N PHE A 51 -1.54 -8.89 -6.29
CA PHE A 51 -0.94 -9.31 -7.56
C PHE A 51 -0.68 -10.82 -7.58
N VAL A 52 -0.05 -11.38 -6.54
CA VAL A 52 0.24 -12.82 -6.46
C VAL A 52 -1.03 -13.65 -6.56
N VAL A 53 -2.07 -13.30 -5.79
CA VAL A 53 -3.36 -14.00 -5.80
C VAL A 53 -4.05 -13.87 -7.16
N TYR A 54 -4.00 -12.70 -7.79
CA TYR A 54 -4.58 -12.47 -9.11
C TYR A 54 -3.92 -13.33 -10.19
N PHE A 55 -2.59 -13.34 -10.27
CA PHE A 55 -1.86 -14.17 -11.23
C PHE A 55 -2.07 -15.66 -10.99
N TRP A 56 -2.12 -16.09 -9.72
CA TRP A 56 -2.46 -17.46 -9.36
C TRP A 56 -3.88 -17.85 -9.83
N GLY A 57 -4.86 -16.98 -9.59
CA GLY A 57 -6.24 -17.17 -10.02
C GLY A 57 -6.38 -17.24 -11.54
N ILE A 58 -5.67 -16.38 -12.27
CA ILE A 58 -5.60 -16.43 -13.74
C ILE A 58 -5.03 -17.75 -14.23
N SER A 59 -3.89 -18.18 -13.67
CA SER A 59 -3.17 -19.35 -14.18
C SER A 59 -3.96 -20.64 -14.01
N ILE A 60 -4.84 -20.71 -13.02
CA ILE A 60 -5.73 -21.86 -12.81
C ILE A 60 -7.01 -21.75 -13.65
N ASN A 61 -7.56 -20.55 -13.78
CA ASN A 61 -8.83 -20.35 -14.47
C ASN A 61 -8.69 -20.29 -16.01
N ILE A 62 -7.50 -20.01 -16.55
CA ILE A 62 -7.27 -19.97 -18.00
C ILE A 62 -7.62 -21.30 -18.69
N LEU A 63 -7.36 -22.43 -18.03
CA LEU A 63 -7.67 -23.78 -18.51
C LEU A 63 -9.19 -24.07 -18.50
N LYS A 64 -9.98 -23.33 -17.72
CA LYS A 64 -11.43 -23.54 -17.61
C LYS A 64 -12.23 -22.77 -18.65
N PHE A 65 -11.61 -21.80 -19.31
CA PHE A 65 -12.28 -20.95 -20.30
C PHE A 65 -11.80 -21.23 -21.72
N GLU A 66 -11.30 -22.44 -21.98
CA GLU A 66 -10.71 -22.80 -23.28
C GLU A 66 -11.68 -22.63 -24.46
N ASP A 67 -12.96 -22.90 -24.21
CA ASP A 67 -14.02 -22.86 -25.21
C ASP A 67 -14.64 -21.48 -25.44
N ASP A 68 -14.33 -20.48 -24.60
CA ASP A 68 -15.05 -19.19 -24.61
C ASP A 68 -14.08 -17.99 -24.54
N PRO A 69 -13.55 -17.54 -25.70
CA PRO A 69 -12.55 -16.49 -25.76
C PRO A 69 -13.04 -15.12 -25.27
N GLU A 70 -14.33 -14.83 -25.40
CA GLU A 70 -14.91 -13.57 -24.93
C GLU A 70 -14.92 -13.50 -23.40
N LYS A 71 -15.31 -14.59 -22.74
CA LYS A 71 -15.31 -14.68 -21.28
C LYS A 71 -13.90 -14.58 -20.69
N ARG A 72 -12.89 -15.16 -21.36
CA ARG A 72 -11.47 -14.97 -20.96
C ARG A 72 -11.09 -13.51 -20.93
N LYS A 73 -11.29 -12.80 -22.05
CA LYS A 73 -10.93 -11.39 -22.17
C LYS A 73 -11.62 -10.53 -21.11
N ALA A 74 -12.91 -10.78 -20.88
CA ALA A 74 -13.65 -10.09 -19.83
C ALA A 74 -13.05 -10.37 -18.44
N TYR A 75 -12.72 -11.61 -18.10
CA TYR A 75 -12.13 -11.98 -16.81
C TYR A 75 -10.78 -11.28 -16.56
N PHE A 76 -9.90 -11.26 -17.57
CA PHE A 76 -8.65 -10.51 -17.51
C PHE A 76 -8.89 -9.02 -17.29
N PHE A 77 -9.78 -8.41 -18.07
CA PHE A 77 -10.07 -6.98 -18.01
C PHE A 77 -10.64 -6.57 -16.65
N TRP A 78 -11.61 -7.32 -16.12
CA TRP A 78 -12.22 -7.04 -14.82
C TRP A 78 -11.23 -7.13 -13.67
N GLY A 79 -10.36 -8.15 -13.68
CA GLY A 79 -9.36 -8.27 -12.62
C GLY A 79 -8.24 -7.22 -12.71
N LEU A 80 -7.80 -6.88 -13.93
CA LEU A 80 -6.84 -5.81 -14.13
C LEU A 80 -7.43 -4.45 -13.73
N LEU A 81 -8.72 -4.21 -14.01
CA LEU A 81 -9.41 -2.98 -13.63
C LEU A 81 -9.44 -2.80 -12.11
N VAL A 82 -9.77 -3.85 -11.36
CA VAL A 82 -9.79 -3.80 -9.89
C VAL A 82 -8.40 -3.53 -9.32
N LEU A 83 -7.37 -4.21 -9.83
CA LEU A 83 -5.98 -3.96 -9.43
C LEU A 83 -5.54 -2.53 -9.75
N PHE A 84 -5.88 -2.06 -10.95
CA PHE A 84 -5.56 -0.71 -11.39
C PHE A 84 -6.19 0.35 -10.48
N VAL A 85 -7.48 0.22 -10.16
CA VAL A 85 -8.17 1.16 -9.26
C VAL A 85 -7.55 1.13 -7.86
N MET A 86 -7.25 -0.04 -7.32
CA MET A 86 -6.61 -0.15 -5.99
C MET A 86 -5.25 0.55 -5.92
N VAL A 87 -4.39 0.35 -6.92
CA VAL A 87 -3.06 0.98 -6.97
C VAL A 87 -3.17 2.49 -7.27
N SER A 88 -4.11 2.88 -8.14
CA SER A 88 -4.31 4.28 -8.55
C SER A 88 -4.67 5.18 -7.38
N ILE A 89 -5.62 4.76 -6.53
CA ILE A 89 -6.04 5.55 -5.37
C ILE A 89 -4.86 5.81 -4.42
N TRP A 90 -4.07 4.78 -4.10
CA TRP A 90 -2.92 4.93 -3.21
C TRP A 90 -1.82 5.81 -3.83
N GLY A 91 -1.55 5.64 -5.13
CA GLY A 91 -0.58 6.46 -5.86
C GLY A 91 -0.96 7.94 -5.88
N ILE A 92 -2.22 8.28 -6.15
CA ILE A 92 -2.70 9.67 -6.20
C ILE A 92 -2.62 10.32 -4.82
N ILE A 93 -3.00 9.61 -3.75
CA ILE A 93 -2.90 10.11 -2.38
C ILE A 93 -1.44 10.43 -2.04
N GLY A 94 -0.50 9.56 -2.41
CA GLY A 94 0.94 9.79 -2.21
C GLY A 94 1.45 11.03 -2.96
N LEU A 95 1.02 11.23 -4.20
CA LEU A 95 1.37 12.42 -4.98
C LEU A 95 0.82 13.70 -4.35
N LEU A 96 -0.42 13.68 -3.87
CA LEU A 96 -1.06 14.82 -3.23
C LEU A 96 -0.37 15.20 -1.91
N GLN A 97 -0.01 14.22 -1.09
CA GLN A 97 0.78 14.44 0.13
C GLN A 97 2.14 15.06 -0.17
N ASN A 98 2.83 14.58 -1.21
CA ASN A 98 4.11 15.13 -1.65
C ASN A 98 3.97 16.57 -2.18
N TYR A 99 2.90 16.85 -2.92
CA TYR A 99 2.60 18.20 -3.38
C TYR A 99 2.36 19.16 -2.20
N TRP A 100 1.54 18.76 -1.23
CA TRP A 100 1.24 19.59 -0.06
C TRP A 100 2.49 19.86 0.78
N ARG A 101 3.30 18.83 1.04
CA ARG A 101 4.59 18.96 1.74
C ARG A 101 5.51 19.98 1.06
N ARG A 102 5.63 19.94 -0.27
CA ARG A 102 6.44 20.91 -1.05
C ARG A 102 5.93 22.33 -0.93
N LYS A 103 4.61 22.56 -0.96
CA LYS A 103 4.04 23.90 -0.77
C LYS A 103 4.33 24.44 0.62
N SER A 104 4.20 23.62 1.67
CA SER A 104 4.47 24.03 3.04
C SER A 104 5.93 24.47 3.24
N CYS A 105 6.89 23.76 2.64
CA CYS A 105 8.31 24.16 2.67
C CYS A 105 8.58 25.46 1.90
N ARG A 106 7.98 25.65 0.72
CA ARG A 106 8.18 26.86 -0.09
C ARG A 106 7.70 28.11 0.62
N LYS A 107 6.50 28.09 1.20
CA LYS A 107 5.96 29.23 1.95
C LYS A 107 6.87 29.66 3.11
N ASN A 108 7.49 28.69 3.79
CA ASN A 108 8.42 28.97 4.88
C ASN A 108 9.74 29.55 4.37
N GLY A 109 10.29 29.01 3.27
CA GLY A 109 11.51 29.53 2.64
C GLY A 109 11.38 30.99 2.21
N ASP A 110 10.30 31.32 1.51
CA ASP A 110 10.05 32.69 1.04
C ASP A 110 9.96 33.69 2.22
N SER A 111 9.37 33.27 3.33
CA SER A 111 9.23 34.09 4.54
C SER A 111 10.58 34.35 5.23
N LEU A 112 11.46 33.35 5.26
CA LEU A 112 12.80 33.46 5.83
C LEU A 112 13.72 34.34 4.96
N GLU A 113 13.56 34.32 3.63
CA GLU A 113 14.29 35.21 2.74
C GLU A 113 13.88 36.67 2.89
N LEU A 114 12.58 36.94 3.08
CA LEU A 114 12.12 38.29 3.40
C LEU A 114 12.76 38.78 4.70
N LEU A 115 12.69 38.01 5.79
CA LEU A 115 13.29 38.41 7.07
C LEU A 115 14.81 38.62 6.99
N ARG A 116 15.51 37.82 6.19
CA ARG A 116 16.96 37.98 5.93
C ARG A 116 17.30 39.26 5.15
N ASN A 117 16.43 39.70 4.25
CA ASN A 117 16.65 40.89 3.41
C ASN A 117 16.34 42.21 4.14
N TRP A 118 15.67 42.15 5.30
CA TRP A 118 15.30 43.33 6.12
C TRP A 118 16.21 43.53 7.35
N GLY A 119 17.38 42.90 7.41
CA GLY A 119 18.41 43.09 8.45
C GLY A 119 19.74 43.54 7.86
#